data_AF-A0A2E8EST6-F1
#
_entry.id   AF-A0A2E8EST6-F1
#
_cell.length_a   1.000
_cell.length_b   1.000
_cell.length_c   1.000
_cell.angle_alpha   90.00
_cell.angle_beta   90.00
_cell.angle_gamma   90.00
#
_symmetry.space_group_name_H-M   'P 1'
#
loop_
_entity.id
_entity.type
_entity.pdbx_description
1 polymer ?
#
loop_
_entity_poly.entity_id
_entity_poly.type
_entity_poly.pdbx_seq_one_letter_code
_entity_poly.pdbx_strand_id
1 'polypeptide(L)'
;MQCHKNCPYGSVKLNLQFPGTGIVAAATPSLAVALTSAALVGILPVESGALLAPGNYFFNEIVNDLGINVIPLYTAIFLFAAMLPSLLLLLMERFLGGHNLKKSVYRLTRFGYSLLPFALLGHIAFYGKKTISWIEAIVSQTGVTQIDFFSANLVFYGIYAIVILLGAAGTIHTFIRIHRSDPPALATGRKLMVGYTAVIGFYTILYLLAVL
;
A
#
# COMPACT_ATOMS: atom_id res chain seq x y z
N MET A 1 -28.01 -5.59 -25.16
CA MET A 1 -29.27 -6.07 -24.51
C MET A 1 -29.01 -6.24 -23.01
N GLN A 2 -29.82 -5.64 -22.14
CA GLN A 2 -29.60 -5.68 -20.68
C GLN A 2 -30.33 -6.88 -20.06
N CYS A 3 -29.58 -7.92 -19.65
CA CYS A 3 -30.12 -9.19 -19.14
C CYS A 3 -31.08 -9.06 -17.95
N HIS A 4 -30.96 -8.01 -17.12
CA HIS A 4 -31.86 -7.81 -15.97
C HIS A 4 -33.30 -7.47 -16.39
N LYS A 5 -33.49 -6.79 -17.53
CA LYS A 5 -34.81 -6.36 -18.01
C LYS A 5 -35.59 -7.49 -18.69
N ASN A 6 -34.90 -8.55 -19.10
CA ASN A 6 -35.45 -9.66 -19.89
C ASN A 6 -35.72 -10.92 -19.06
N CYS A 7 -35.65 -10.86 -17.73
CA CYS A 7 -35.76 -12.04 -16.88
C CYS A 7 -37.15 -12.10 -16.21
N PRO A 8 -38.11 -12.91 -16.72
CA PRO A 8 -39.49 -12.93 -16.23
C PRO A 8 -39.64 -13.50 -14.81
N TYR A 9 -38.64 -14.22 -14.32
CA TYR A 9 -38.66 -14.88 -13.01
C TYR A 9 -37.82 -14.17 -11.94
N GLY A 10 -37.30 -12.96 -12.22
CA GLY A 10 -36.55 -12.17 -11.23
C GLY A 10 -35.30 -12.88 -10.66
N SER A 11 -34.78 -13.89 -11.36
CA SER A 11 -33.69 -14.75 -10.87
C SER A 11 -32.33 -14.04 -10.89
N VAL A 12 -32.21 -12.95 -11.64
CA VAL A 12 -31.01 -12.11 -11.71
C VAL A 12 -31.13 -10.98 -10.70
N LYS A 13 -30.41 -11.09 -9.58
CA LYS A 13 -30.28 -10.02 -8.58
C LYS A 13 -29.08 -9.14 -8.94
N LEU A 14 -29.32 -7.86 -9.24
CA LEU A 14 -28.26 -6.86 -9.34
C LEU A 14 -27.83 -6.46 -7.92
N ASN A 15 -26.69 -6.97 -7.49
CA ASN A 15 -26.10 -6.55 -6.23
C ASN A 15 -25.15 -5.39 -6.51
N LEU A 16 -25.63 -4.16 -6.32
CA LEU A 16 -24.81 -2.96 -6.41
C LEU A 16 -23.85 -2.95 -5.22
N GLN A 17 -22.65 -3.48 -5.44
CA GLN A 17 -21.58 -3.36 -4.45
C GLN A 17 -21.01 -1.95 -4.50
N PHE A 18 -21.08 -1.25 -3.38
CA PHE A 18 -20.32 -0.02 -3.21
C PHE A 18 -18.82 -0.34 -3.32
N PRO A 19 -18.04 0.45 -4.08
CA PRO A 19 -16.60 0.26 -4.17
C PRO A 19 -16.01 0.32 -2.75
N GLY A 20 -15.24 -0.70 -2.39
CA GLY A 20 -14.62 -0.83 -1.06
C GLY A 20 -15.39 -1.70 -0.05
N THR A 21 -16.64 -2.07 -0.30
CA THR A 21 -17.37 -3.00 0.59
C THR A 21 -16.68 -4.35 0.70
N GLY A 22 -16.13 -4.90 -0.40
CA GLY A 22 -15.34 -6.14 -0.36
C GLY A 22 -13.99 -6.02 0.36
N ILE A 23 -13.44 -4.80 0.49
CA ILE A 23 -12.20 -4.52 1.23
C ILE A 23 -12.48 -4.49 2.74
N VAL A 24 -13.55 -3.80 3.13
CA VAL A 24 -13.97 -3.63 4.53
C VAL A 24 -14.67 -4.88 5.07
N ALA A 25 -15.36 -5.62 4.20
CA ALA A 25 -16.10 -6.83 4.51
C ALA A 25 -15.32 -8.10 4.17
N ALA A 26 -14.00 -8.03 3.91
CA ALA A 26 -13.11 -9.14 3.58
C ALA A 26 -13.40 -10.39 4.44
N ALA A 27 -14.37 -11.18 4.00
CA ALA A 27 -14.95 -12.27 4.76
C ALA A 27 -14.03 -13.50 4.72
N THR A 28 -13.08 -13.51 3.79
CA THR A 28 -12.10 -14.57 3.56
C THR A 28 -10.76 -13.95 3.17
N PRO A 29 -9.84 -13.75 4.13
CA PRO A 29 -8.52 -13.25 3.82
C PRO A 29 -7.76 -14.29 2.99
N SER A 30 -7.41 -13.92 1.75
CA SER A 30 -6.55 -14.70 0.85
C SER A 30 -5.08 -14.31 1.01
N LEU A 31 -4.19 -15.30 1.02
CA LEU A 31 -2.74 -15.07 1.08
C LEU A 31 -2.26 -14.22 -0.10
N ALA A 32 -2.83 -14.42 -1.29
CA ALA A 32 -2.48 -13.66 -2.48
C ALA A 32 -2.72 -12.16 -2.26
N VAL A 33 -3.90 -11.79 -1.73
CA VAL A 33 -4.24 -10.37 -1.51
C VAL A 33 -3.38 -9.77 -0.39
N ALA A 34 -3.07 -10.54 0.66
CA ALA A 34 -2.18 -10.10 1.73
C ALA A 34 -0.74 -9.86 1.26
N LEU A 35 -0.24 -10.70 0.35
CA LEU A 35 1.07 -10.50 -0.28
C LEU A 35 1.05 -9.33 -1.25
N THR A 36 -0.01 -9.16 -2.03
CA THR A 36 -0.14 -8.03 -2.94
C THR A 36 -0.25 -6.69 -2.19
N SER A 37 -1.04 -6.62 -1.11
CA SER A 37 -1.12 -5.40 -0.29
C SER A 37 0.22 -5.06 0.35
N ALA A 38 0.93 -6.06 0.86
CA ALA A 38 2.29 -5.89 1.34
C ALA A 38 3.23 -5.42 0.23
N ALA A 39 3.21 -6.04 -0.95
CA ALA A 39 4.04 -5.65 -2.08
C ALA A 39 3.80 -4.21 -2.54
N LEU A 40 2.54 -3.77 -2.58
CA LEU A 40 2.18 -2.38 -2.88
C LEU A 40 2.79 -1.41 -1.86
N VAL A 41 2.85 -1.79 -0.58
CA VAL A 41 3.56 -0.98 0.43
C VAL A 41 5.08 -0.97 0.18
N GLY A 42 5.64 -2.07 -0.27
CA GLY A 42 7.08 -2.19 -0.51
C GLY A 42 7.56 -1.46 -1.77
N ILE A 43 6.71 -1.37 -2.79
CA ILE A 43 7.05 -0.80 -4.09
C ILE A 43 7.07 0.73 -4.08
N LEU A 44 6.19 1.36 -3.28
CA LEU A 44 6.05 2.82 -3.25
C LEU A 44 7.36 3.60 -3.01
N PRO A 45 8.27 3.21 -2.10
CA PRO A 45 9.57 3.86 -1.92
C PRO A 45 10.49 3.79 -3.14
N VAL A 46 10.33 2.76 -3.98
CA VAL A 46 11.10 2.61 -5.22
C VAL A 46 10.50 3.48 -6.32
N GLU A 47 9.18 3.46 -6.46
CA GLU A 47 8.45 4.31 -7.40
C GLU A 47 8.54 5.80 -7.05
N SER A 48 8.71 6.12 -5.77
CA SER A 48 8.83 7.49 -5.30
C SER A 48 10.17 8.16 -5.58
N GLY A 49 11.16 7.39 -6.02
CA GLY A 49 12.52 7.86 -6.20
C GLY A 49 13.30 8.09 -4.90
N ALA A 50 12.68 7.81 -3.76
CA ALA A 50 13.26 8.10 -2.45
C ALA A 50 14.47 7.22 -2.09
N LEU A 51 14.53 5.96 -2.55
CA LEU A 51 15.66 5.08 -2.22
C LEU A 51 16.48 4.59 -3.41
N LEU A 52 15.88 4.11 -4.51
CA LEU A 52 16.63 3.41 -5.57
C LEU A 52 16.05 3.59 -6.99
N ALA A 53 15.65 4.82 -7.36
CA ALA A 53 15.28 5.10 -8.75
C ALA A 53 16.52 5.31 -9.65
N PRO A 54 16.44 4.96 -10.94
CA PRO A 54 17.45 5.32 -11.92
C PRO A 54 17.69 6.83 -11.90
N GLY A 55 18.94 7.25 -11.72
CA GLY A 55 19.32 8.67 -11.60
C GLY A 55 19.57 9.16 -10.18
N ASN A 56 19.29 8.35 -9.15
CA ASN A 56 19.73 8.65 -7.79
C ASN A 56 21.23 8.33 -7.61
N TYR A 57 21.95 9.12 -6.82
CA TYR A 57 23.39 8.95 -6.55
C TYR A 57 23.70 7.52 -6.08
N PHE A 58 22.95 7.01 -5.11
CA PHE A 58 23.12 5.66 -4.58
C PHE A 58 22.89 4.57 -5.64
N PHE A 59 21.93 4.76 -6.54
CA PHE A 59 21.69 3.81 -7.61
C PHE A 59 22.86 3.77 -8.60
N ASN A 60 23.40 4.93 -8.96
CA ASN A 60 24.55 5.03 -9.87
C ASN A 60 25.83 4.46 -9.25
N GLU A 61 26.04 4.65 -7.95
CA GLU A 61 27.17 4.06 -7.20
C GLU A 61 27.10 2.53 -7.23
N ILE A 62 25.92 1.95 -6.95
CA ILE A 62 25.71 0.49 -7.04
C ILE A 62 25.92 -0.04 -8.47
N VAL A 63 25.46 0.68 -9.49
CA VAL A 63 25.69 0.31 -10.90
C VAL A 63 27.18 0.29 -11.22
N ASN A 64 27.92 1.30 -10.77
CA ASN A 64 29.36 1.42 -11.02
C ASN A 64 30.17 0.35 -10.27
N ASP A 65 29.79 0.05 -9.02
CA ASP A 65 30.48 -0.95 -8.20
C ASP A 65 30.23 -2.39 -8.66
N LEU A 66 29.00 -2.70 -9.10
CA LEU A 66 28.64 -4.05 -9.55
C LEU A 66 28.90 -4.29 -11.04
N GLY A 67 29.03 -3.24 -11.85
CA GLY A 67 29.17 -3.33 -13.31
C GLY A 67 27.97 -3.98 -14.01
N ILE A 68 26.80 -3.99 -13.36
CA ILE A 68 25.56 -4.60 -13.87
C ILE A 68 24.75 -3.58 -14.65
N ASN A 69 24.12 -4.01 -15.75
CA ASN A 69 23.19 -3.18 -16.51
C ASN A 69 22.05 -2.62 -15.63
N VAL A 70 21.64 -1.38 -15.90
CA VAL A 70 20.60 -0.65 -15.14
C VAL A 70 19.27 -1.41 -15.07
N ILE A 71 18.83 -2.01 -16.17
CA ILE A 71 17.52 -2.71 -16.26
C ILE A 71 17.44 -3.90 -15.29
N PRO A 72 18.30 -4.93 -15.36
CA PRO A 72 18.22 -6.07 -14.45
C PRO A 72 18.44 -5.67 -12.98
N LEU A 73 19.30 -4.68 -12.70
CA LEU A 73 19.50 -4.17 -11.35
C LEU A 73 18.22 -3.53 -10.80
N TYR A 74 17.58 -2.66 -11.57
CA TYR A 74 16.31 -2.03 -11.19
C TYR A 74 15.21 -3.07 -10.96
N THR A 75 15.09 -4.08 -11.84
CA THR A 75 14.13 -5.18 -11.66
C THR A 75 14.39 -5.96 -10.36
N ALA A 76 15.65 -6.26 -10.04
CA ALA A 76 16.01 -6.95 -8.81
C ALA A 76 15.65 -6.12 -7.56
N ILE A 77 15.96 -4.82 -7.58
CA ILE A 77 15.62 -3.89 -6.49
C ILE A 77 14.11 -3.80 -6.31
N PHE A 78 13.37 -3.64 -7.41
CA PHE A 78 11.90 -3.57 -7.38
C PHE A 78 11.30 -4.83 -6.77
N LEU A 79 11.78 -6.01 -7.20
CA LEU A 79 11.31 -7.30 -6.68
C LEU A 79 11.66 -7.46 -5.19
N PHE A 80 12.87 -7.05 -4.81
CA PHE A 80 13.31 -7.09 -3.41
C PHE A 80 12.45 -6.17 -2.54
N ALA A 81 12.22 -4.93 -2.98
CA ALA A 81 11.38 -3.97 -2.27
C ALA A 81 9.93 -4.46 -2.15
N ALA A 82 9.38 -5.08 -3.19
CA ALA A 82 8.04 -5.70 -3.15
C ALA A 82 7.95 -6.84 -2.13
N MET A 83 9.00 -7.65 -1.99
CA MET A 83 9.02 -8.77 -1.04
C MET A 83 9.33 -8.32 0.40
N LEU A 84 10.02 -7.20 0.57
CA LEU A 84 10.56 -6.74 1.85
C LEU A 84 9.48 -6.62 2.96
N PRO A 85 8.30 -5.99 2.74
CA PRO A 85 7.28 -5.89 3.79
C PRO A 85 6.75 -7.26 4.22
N SER A 86 6.51 -8.18 3.28
CA SER A 86 6.05 -9.54 3.58
C SER A 86 7.11 -10.32 4.38
N LEU A 87 8.37 -10.19 4.00
CA LEU A 87 9.50 -10.80 4.70
C LEU A 87 9.66 -10.23 6.11
N LEU A 88 9.55 -8.91 6.27
CA LEU A 88 9.67 -8.23 7.57
C LEU A 88 8.57 -8.68 8.53
N LEU A 89 7.33 -8.82 8.02
CA LEU A 89 6.20 -9.33 8.80
C LEU A 89 6.39 -10.80 9.20
N LEU A 90 6.82 -11.66 8.27
CA LEU A 90 7.12 -13.07 8.56
C LEU A 90 8.26 -13.23 9.57
N LEU A 91 9.27 -12.39 9.46
CA LEU A 91 10.43 -12.39 10.34
C LEU A 91 10.00 -11.93 11.75
N MET A 92 9.22 -10.86 11.86
CA MET A 92 8.65 -10.44 13.15
C MET A 92 7.75 -11.50 13.78
N GLU A 93 6.92 -12.17 12.98
CA GLU A 93 6.12 -13.31 13.42
C GLU A 93 6.96 -14.45 13.97
N ARG A 94 8.09 -14.75 13.34
CA ARG A 94 9.01 -15.81 13.78
C ARG A 94 9.73 -15.43 15.07
N PHE A 95 10.18 -14.19 15.20
CA PHE A 95 10.86 -13.69 16.40
C PHE A 95 9.92 -13.55 17.60
N LEU A 96 8.71 -13.03 17.39
CA LEU A 96 7.77 -12.72 18.47
C LEU A 96 6.80 -13.86 18.77
N GLY A 97 6.39 -14.61 17.75
CA GLY A 97 5.31 -15.61 17.77
C GLY A 97 5.77 -17.07 17.73
N GLY A 98 7.08 -17.33 17.65
CA GLY A 98 7.69 -18.66 17.64
C GLY A 98 7.82 -19.30 16.23
N HIS A 99 8.38 -20.51 16.19
CA HIS A 99 8.83 -21.18 14.96
C HIS A 99 7.75 -21.93 14.15
N ASN A 100 6.46 -21.63 14.33
CA ASN A 100 5.39 -22.36 13.64
C ASN A 100 4.95 -21.68 12.33
N LEU A 101 5.48 -22.17 11.20
CA LEU A 101 5.19 -21.63 9.87
C LEU A 101 3.70 -21.59 9.53
N LYS A 102 2.91 -22.61 9.89
CA LYS A 102 1.47 -22.62 9.59
C LYS A 102 0.74 -21.47 10.30
N LYS A 103 1.11 -21.19 11.56
CA LYS A 103 0.57 -20.06 12.33
C LYS A 103 1.06 -18.72 11.77
N SER A 104 2.33 -18.61 11.38
CA SER A 104 2.87 -17.39 10.79
C SER A 104 2.21 -17.04 9.45
N VAL A 105 1.99 -18.03 8.57
CA VAL A 105 1.30 -17.81 7.29
C VAL A 105 -0.17 -17.43 7.50
N TYR A 106 -0.85 -18.07 8.47
CA TYR A 106 -2.22 -17.68 8.84
C TYR A 106 -2.30 -16.23 9.31
N ARG A 107 -1.39 -15.82 10.22
CA ARG A 107 -1.33 -14.45 10.73
C ARG A 107 -0.93 -13.44 9.65
N LEU A 108 0.05 -13.76 8.81
CA LEU A 108 0.40 -12.93 7.65
C LEU A 108 -0.78 -12.73 6.70
N THR A 109 -1.54 -13.79 6.41
CA THR A 109 -2.71 -13.72 5.54
C THR A 109 -3.77 -12.77 6.10
N ARG A 110 -3.99 -12.82 7.42
CA ARG A 110 -4.98 -11.98 8.10
C ARG A 110 -4.51 -10.52 8.23
N PHE A 111 -3.26 -10.31 8.62
CA PHE A 111 -2.73 -8.97 8.91
C PHE A 111 -2.16 -8.27 7.67
N GLY A 112 -1.67 -8.98 6.66
CA GLY A 112 -1.31 -8.36 5.39
C GLY A 112 -2.50 -7.63 4.76
N TYR A 113 -3.72 -8.15 4.94
CA TYR A 113 -4.95 -7.45 4.55
C TYR A 113 -5.12 -6.08 5.20
N SER A 114 -4.64 -5.89 6.43
CA SER A 114 -4.78 -4.59 7.09
C SER A 114 -3.93 -3.53 6.44
N LEU A 115 -2.88 -3.86 5.66
CA LEU A 115 -2.03 -2.91 4.94
C LEU A 115 -2.73 -2.25 3.74
N LEU A 116 -3.86 -2.79 3.30
CA LEU A 116 -4.54 -2.34 2.09
C LEU A 116 -4.94 -0.84 2.11
N PRO A 117 -5.47 -0.26 3.21
CA PRO A 117 -5.74 1.17 3.30
C PRO A 117 -4.46 2.01 3.15
N PHE A 118 -3.35 1.57 3.75
CA PHE A 118 -2.07 2.28 3.64
C PHE A 118 -1.48 2.18 2.23
N ALA A 119 -1.54 0.99 1.61
CA ALA A 119 -1.17 0.83 0.20
C ALA A 119 -1.99 1.77 -0.70
N LEU A 120 -3.32 1.75 -0.58
CA LEU A 120 -4.22 2.57 -1.40
C LEU A 120 -3.95 4.06 -1.22
N LEU A 121 -3.95 4.55 0.02
CA LEU A 121 -3.79 5.97 0.30
C LEU A 121 -2.36 6.46 0.03
N GLY A 122 -1.34 5.61 0.25
CA GLY A 122 0.03 5.90 -0.15
C GLY A 122 0.17 6.11 -1.66
N HIS A 123 -0.45 5.25 -2.46
CA HIS A 123 -0.46 5.42 -3.93
C HIS A 123 -1.25 6.66 -4.34
N ILE A 124 -2.39 6.95 -3.71
CA ILE A 124 -3.16 8.16 -4.01
C ILE A 124 -2.36 9.42 -3.67
N ALA A 125 -1.65 9.43 -2.54
CA ALA A 125 -0.78 10.54 -2.16
C ALA A 125 0.34 10.75 -3.18
N PHE A 126 0.98 9.66 -3.61
CA PHE A 126 2.13 9.74 -4.52
C PHE A 126 1.73 10.06 -5.97
N TYR A 127 0.75 9.35 -6.52
CA TYR A 127 0.27 9.56 -7.89
C TYR A 127 -0.64 10.78 -8.02
N GLY A 128 -1.15 11.32 -6.91
CA GLY A 128 -1.93 12.55 -6.90
C GLY A 128 -1.24 13.69 -7.63
N LYS A 129 0.08 13.86 -7.46
CA LYS A 129 0.85 14.94 -8.08
C LYS A 129 0.86 14.84 -9.59
N LYS A 130 1.16 13.64 -10.08
CA LYS A 130 1.20 13.34 -11.50
C LYS A 130 -0.20 13.48 -12.13
N THR A 131 -1.23 13.08 -11.39
CA THR A 131 -2.63 13.16 -11.86
C THR A 131 -3.10 14.60 -11.99
N ILE A 132 -2.80 15.46 -11.00
CA ILE A 132 -3.13 16.88 -11.03
C ILE A 132 -2.40 17.57 -12.19
N SER A 133 -1.09 17.31 -12.36
CA SER A 133 -0.32 17.86 -13.48
C SER A 133 -0.89 17.47 -14.85
N TRP A 134 -1.38 16.24 -14.99
CA TRP A 134 -2.03 15.80 -16.23
C TRP A 134 -3.39 16.48 -16.46
N ILE A 135 -4.18 16.69 -15.40
CA ILE A 135 -5.44 17.44 -15.46
C ILE A 135 -5.17 18.90 -15.85
N GLU A 136 -4.18 19.55 -15.24
CA GLU A 136 -3.75 20.91 -15.60
C GLU A 136 -3.32 20.99 -17.07
N ALA A 137 -2.56 19.99 -17.56
CA ALA A 137 -2.17 19.91 -18.96
C ALA A 137 -3.38 19.80 -19.91
N ILE A 138 -4.41 19.02 -19.56
CA ILE A 138 -5.65 18.94 -20.35
C ILE A 138 -6.43 20.24 -20.31
N VAL A 139 -6.58 20.83 -19.13
CA VAL A 139 -7.32 22.08 -18.95
C VAL A 139 -6.62 23.23 -19.67
N SER A 140 -5.28 23.25 -19.72
CA SER A 140 -4.54 24.27 -20.47
C SER A 140 -4.83 24.23 -21.98
N GLN A 141 -5.26 23.09 -22.52
CA GLN A 141 -5.66 22.96 -23.93
C GLN A 141 -7.05 23.56 -24.23
N THR A 142 -7.86 23.86 -23.21
CA THR A 142 -9.19 24.49 -23.40
C THR A 142 -9.14 26.02 -23.43
N GLY A 143 -7.95 26.63 -23.37
CA GLY A 143 -7.76 28.08 -23.39
C GLY A 143 -7.98 28.77 -22.04
N VAL A 144 -8.27 28.01 -20.98
CA VAL A 144 -8.29 28.52 -19.60
C VAL A 144 -6.84 28.63 -19.10
N THR A 145 -6.30 29.85 -19.08
CA THR A 145 -4.96 30.10 -18.56
C THR A 145 -5.00 30.18 -17.04
N GLN A 146 -4.35 29.20 -16.41
CA GLN A 146 -4.12 29.05 -14.96
C GLN A 146 -5.37 28.76 -14.12
N ILE A 147 -5.61 27.46 -13.88
CA ILE A 147 -6.27 27.02 -12.66
C ILE A 147 -5.17 26.58 -11.70
N ASP A 148 -4.80 27.47 -10.79
CA ASP A 148 -3.80 27.21 -9.76
C ASP A 148 -4.49 26.42 -8.63
N PHE A 149 -4.76 25.14 -8.87
CA PHE A 149 -5.52 24.30 -7.91
C PHE A 149 -4.80 24.22 -6.55
N PHE A 150 -3.46 24.24 -6.54
CA PHE A 150 -2.63 24.13 -5.34
C PHE A 150 -1.26 24.82 -5.54
N SER A 151 -1.22 26.15 -5.68
CA SER A 151 0.02 26.89 -6.03
C SER A 151 1.10 26.92 -4.93
N ALA A 152 0.75 26.54 -3.69
CA ALA A 152 1.69 26.48 -2.59
C ALA A 152 2.18 25.05 -2.36
N ASN A 153 3.46 24.80 -2.68
CA ASN A 153 4.16 23.53 -2.38
C ASN A 153 3.92 23.04 -0.93
N LEU A 154 3.82 23.97 0.03
CA LEU A 154 3.54 23.65 1.43
C LEU A 154 2.16 22.99 1.64
N VAL A 155 1.11 23.50 0.98
CA VAL A 155 -0.26 22.95 1.09
C VAL A 155 -0.30 21.55 0.48
N PHE A 156 0.45 21.36 -0.59
CA PHE A 156 0.54 20.11 -1.33
C PHE A 156 1.21 18.99 -0.51
N TYR A 157 2.38 19.27 0.08
CA TYR A 157 3.04 18.34 0.99
C TYR A 157 2.19 18.05 2.23
N GLY A 158 1.49 19.06 2.76
CA GLY A 158 0.57 18.91 3.88
C GLY A 158 -0.59 17.94 3.59
N ILE A 159 -1.25 18.08 2.43
CA ILE A 159 -2.36 17.20 2.04
C ILE A 159 -1.88 15.76 1.89
N TYR A 160 -0.75 15.52 1.23
CA TYR A 160 -0.23 14.16 1.06
C TYR A 160 0.24 13.52 2.35
N ALA A 161 0.86 14.30 3.25
CA ALA A 161 1.17 13.82 4.59
C ALA A 161 -0.09 13.39 5.33
N ILE A 162 -1.19 14.17 5.25
CA ILE A 162 -2.48 13.80 5.86
C ILE A 162 -3.04 12.52 5.25
N VAL A 163 -2.99 12.37 3.92
CA VAL A 163 -3.46 11.15 3.23
C VAL A 163 -2.67 9.92 3.67
N ILE A 164 -1.34 10.02 3.79
CA ILE A 164 -0.47 8.94 4.28
C ILE A 164 -0.82 8.59 5.73
N LEU A 165 -0.99 9.58 6.60
CA LEU A 165 -1.37 9.38 8.00
C LEU A 165 -2.76 8.74 8.14
N LEU A 166 -3.72 9.11 7.28
CA LEU A 166 -5.02 8.45 7.19
C LEU A 166 -4.89 6.99 6.75
N GLY A 167 -3.96 6.68 5.84
CA GLY A 167 -3.60 5.31 5.45
C GLY A 167 -3.08 4.49 6.64
N ALA A 168 -2.19 5.08 7.43
CA ALA A 168 -1.62 4.43 8.61
C ALA A 168 -2.71 4.21 9.68
N ALA A 169 -3.53 5.22 9.95
CA ALA A 169 -4.65 5.14 10.88
C ALA A 169 -5.69 4.09 10.44
N GLY A 170 -6.04 4.07 9.15
CA GLY A 170 -6.96 3.08 8.57
C GLY A 170 -6.43 1.65 8.67
N THR A 171 -5.12 1.47 8.51
CA THR A 171 -4.44 0.18 8.68
C THR A 171 -4.49 -0.27 10.13
N ILE A 172 -4.16 0.61 11.09
CA ILE A 172 -4.24 0.32 12.52
C ILE A 172 -5.68 -0.02 12.92
N HIS A 173 -6.67 0.75 12.45
CA HIS A 173 -8.08 0.48 12.71
C HIS A 173 -8.50 -0.89 12.17
N THR A 174 -8.13 -1.21 10.93
CA THR A 174 -8.44 -2.52 10.31
C THR A 174 -7.77 -3.65 11.07
N PHE A 175 -6.53 -3.46 11.50
CA PHE A 175 -5.79 -4.42 12.31
C PHE A 175 -6.47 -4.67 13.66
N ILE A 176 -6.87 -3.62 14.39
CA ILE A 176 -7.60 -3.72 15.67
C ILE A 176 -8.94 -4.44 15.47
N ARG A 177 -9.64 -4.15 14.37
CA ARG A 177 -10.92 -4.79 14.05
C ARG A 177 -10.74 -6.28 13.79
N ILE A 178 -9.73 -6.67 13.01
CA ILE A 178 -9.39 -8.08 12.74
C ILE A 178 -8.95 -8.79 14.03
N HIS A 179 -8.18 -8.10 14.87
CA HIS A 179 -7.73 -8.62 16.16
C HIS A 179 -8.92 -8.93 17.09
N ARG A 180 -9.93 -8.05 17.13
CA ARG A 180 -11.12 -8.25 17.97
C ARG A 180 -12.05 -9.36 17.46
N SER A 181 -12.06 -9.66 16.17
CA SER A 181 -12.96 -10.65 15.59
C SER A 181 -12.43 -12.09 15.62
N ASP A 182 -11.15 -12.32 15.92
CA ASP A 182 -10.53 -13.65 15.87
C ASP A 182 -9.60 -13.94 17.08
N PRO A 183 -10.16 -14.35 18.23
CA PRO A 183 -9.44 -14.66 19.47
C PRO A 183 -8.28 -15.65 19.40
N PRO A 184 -8.27 -16.72 18.57
CA PRO A 184 -7.12 -17.63 18.50
C PRO A 184 -5.84 -16.99 17.93
N ALA A 185 -5.93 -15.83 17.26
CA ALA A 185 -4.76 -15.03 16.91
C ALA A 185 -4.12 -14.32 18.13
N LEU A 186 -4.80 -14.27 19.30
CA LEU A 186 -4.41 -13.49 20.49
C LEU A 186 -3.35 -14.11 21.40
N ALA A 187 -2.96 -15.38 21.24
CA ALA A 187 -2.05 -16.03 22.20
C ALA A 187 -0.68 -15.30 22.35
N THR A 188 -0.33 -14.42 21.41
CA THR A 188 0.87 -13.58 21.44
C THR A 188 0.57 -12.09 21.21
N GLY A 189 -0.67 -11.66 21.48
CA GLY A 189 -1.29 -10.46 20.92
C GLY A 189 -0.50 -9.16 21.08
N ARG A 190 -0.03 -8.83 22.29
CA ARG A 190 0.56 -7.49 22.55
C ARG A 190 1.90 -7.25 21.86
N LYS A 191 2.82 -8.23 21.92
CA LYS A 191 4.15 -8.11 21.28
C LYS A 191 4.02 -8.00 19.76
N LEU A 192 3.13 -8.81 19.21
CA LEU A 192 2.82 -8.84 17.79
C LEU A 192 2.25 -7.49 17.32
N MET A 193 1.29 -6.91 18.06
CA MET A 193 0.75 -5.58 17.73
C MET A 193 1.86 -4.54 17.63
N VAL A 194 2.77 -4.52 18.62
CA VAL A 194 3.91 -3.58 18.63
C VAL A 194 4.78 -3.77 17.40
N GLY A 195 5.11 -5.02 17.04
CA GLY A 195 5.88 -5.34 15.84
C GLY A 195 5.21 -4.86 14.56
N TYR A 196 3.91 -5.14 14.38
CA TYR A 196 3.14 -4.69 13.22
C TYR A 196 3.07 -3.17 13.14
N THR A 197 2.79 -2.49 14.25
CA THR A 197 2.77 -1.02 14.29
C THR A 197 4.15 -0.41 14.03
N ALA A 198 5.23 -1.07 14.45
CA ALA A 198 6.59 -0.62 14.18
C ALA A 198 6.92 -0.72 12.68
N VAL A 199 6.52 -1.81 12.01
CA VAL A 199 6.68 -1.95 10.55
C VAL A 199 5.88 -0.87 9.82
N ILE A 200 4.61 -0.66 10.18
CA ILE A 200 3.78 0.39 9.58
C ILE A 200 4.40 1.77 9.82
N GLY A 201 4.87 2.04 11.05
CA GLY A 201 5.53 3.29 11.41
C GLY A 201 6.80 3.53 10.59
N PHE A 202 7.62 2.51 10.39
CA PHE A 202 8.80 2.58 9.54
C PHE A 202 8.46 2.97 8.09
N TYR A 203 7.49 2.29 7.47
CA TYR A 203 7.04 2.66 6.11
C TYR A 203 6.35 4.03 6.06
N THR A 204 5.62 4.42 7.10
CA THR A 204 5.00 5.75 7.20
C THR A 204 6.08 6.83 7.20
N ILE A 205 7.15 6.66 7.99
CA ILE A 205 8.27 7.60 8.01
C ILE A 205 8.96 7.64 6.65
N LEU A 206 9.25 6.48 6.05
CA LEU A 206 9.83 6.42 4.71
C LEU A 206 8.99 7.17 3.67
N TYR A 207 7.67 7.07 3.75
CA TYR A 207 6.76 7.73 2.81
C TYR A 207 6.69 9.24 3.05
N LEU A 208 6.68 9.67 4.31
CA LEU A 208 6.73 11.09 4.63
C LEU A 208 8.04 11.71 4.14
N LEU A 209 9.16 11.02 4.30
CA LEU A 209 10.46 11.43 3.74
C LEU A 209 10.47 11.45 2.21
N ALA A 210 9.69 10.58 1.56
CA ALA A 210 9.58 10.57 0.10
C ALA A 210 8.68 11.68 -0.45
N VAL A 211 7.78 12.22 0.37
CA VAL A 211 6.85 13.29 -0.02
C VAL A 211 7.42 14.67 0.27
N LEU A 212 8.21 14.84 1.34
CA LEU A 212 8.87 16.10 1.71
C LEU A 212 10.03 16.45 0.76
#